data_AF-A0AAV1QV60-F1
#
_entry.id   AF-A0AAV1QV60-F1
#
_cell.length_a   1.000
_cell.length_b   1.000
_cell.length_c   1.000
_cell.angle_alpha   90.00
_cell.angle_beta   90.00
_cell.angle_gamma   90.00
#
_symmetry.space_group_name_H-M   'P 1'
#
loop_
_entity.id
_entity.type
_entity.pdbx_description
1 polymer ?
#
loop_
_entity_poly.entity_id
_entity_poly.type
_entity_poly.pdbx_seq_one_letter_code
_entity_poly.pdbx_strand_id
1 'polypeptide(L)' 'MAVSVFKMLGLFVGFSLMVGLVGSAKFDELFQPSWAQDHFAHEGELLRMKLDSYS' A
#
# COMPACT_ATOMS: atom_id res chain seq x y z
N MET A 1 -3.21 -39.69 3.94
CA MET A 1 -3.40 -38.45 4.72
C MET A 1 -2.23 -37.48 4.59
N ALA A 2 -0.97 -37.87 4.87
CA ALA A 2 0.20 -36.98 4.78
C ALA A 2 0.41 -36.26 3.44
N VAL A 3 0.17 -36.94 2.31
CA VAL A 3 0.31 -36.35 0.95
C VAL A 3 -0.68 -35.22 0.69
N SER A 4 -1.88 -35.29 1.27
CA SER A 4 -2.90 -34.23 1.15
C SER A 4 -2.53 -33.00 1.98
N VAL A 5 -1.96 -33.21 3.17
CA VAL A 5 -1.47 -32.13 4.04
C VAL A 5 -0.30 -31.38 3.38
N PHE A 6 0.64 -32.10 2.76
CA PHE A 6 1.77 -31.48 2.04
C PHE A 6 1.32 -30.60 0.87
N LYS A 7 0.29 -31.03 0.13
CA LYS A 7 -0.32 -30.24 -0.97
C LYS A 7 -1.02 -28.99 -0.45
N MET A 8 -1.77 -29.09 0.64
CA MET A 8 -2.44 -27.95 1.28
C MET A 8 -1.42 -26.93 1.81
N LEU A 9 -0.34 -27.40 2.42
CA LEU A 9 0.75 -26.54 2.90
C LEU A 9 1.42 -25.78 1.75
N GLY A 10 1.74 -26.47 0.65
CA GLY A 10 2.34 -25.84 -0.53
C GLY A 10 1.42 -24.78 -1.16
N LEU A 11 0.12 -25.05 -1.19
CA LEU A 11 -0.88 -24.11 -1.71
C LEU A 11 -1.02 -22.88 -0.80
N PHE A 12 -1.01 -23.07 0.52
CA PHE A 12 -1.05 -22.00 1.50
C PHE A 12 0.20 -21.10 1.44
N VAL A 13 1.39 -21.70 1.37
CA VAL A 13 2.66 -20.97 1.24
C VAL A 13 2.68 -20.19 -0.08
N GLY A 14 2.32 -20.82 -1.20
CA GLY A 14 2.23 -20.14 -2.49
C GLY A 14 1.25 -18.97 -2.49
N PHE A 15 0.08 -19.14 -1.86
CA PHE A 15 -0.92 -18.08 -1.76
C PHE A 15 -0.45 -16.92 -0.87
N SER A 16 0.12 -17.21 0.30
CA SER A 16 0.63 -16.18 1.22
C SER A 16 1.76 -15.35 0.61
N LEU A 17 2.66 -15.97 -0.16
CA LEU A 17 3.71 -15.25 -0.90
C LEU A 17 3.12 -14.35 -1.99
N MET A 18 2.07 -14.79 -2.70
CA MET A 18 1.40 -13.95 -3.71
C MET A 18 0.68 -12.75 -3.10
N VAL A 19 0.05 -12.91 -1.94
CA VAL A 19 -0.65 -11.81 -1.24
C VAL A 19 0.33 -10.80 -0.66
N GLY A 20 1.49 -11.25 -0.18
CA GLY A 20 2.54 -10.37 0.37
C GLY A 20 3.29 -9.54 -0.68
N LEU A 21 3.12 -9.85 -1.97
CA LEU A 21 3.75 -9.12 -3.09
C LEU A 21 2.91 -7.94 -3.59
N VAL A 22 1.76 -7.67 -2.99
CA VAL A 22 0.97 -6.48 -3.31
C VAL A 22 1.66 -5.25 -2.72
N GLY A 23 2.36 -4.50 -3.59
CA GLY A 23 2.85 -3.16 -3.28
C GLY A 23 1.76 -2.11 -3.51
N SER A 24 1.72 -1.09 -2.66
CA SER A 24 0.95 0.13 -2.91
C SER A 24 1.89 1.18 -3.50
N ALA A 25 1.44 1.90 -4.53
CA ALA A 25 2.19 3.02 -5.10
C ALA A 25 2.11 4.25 -4.20
N LYS A 26 3.16 5.07 -4.19
CA LYS A 26 3.14 6.34 -3.45
C LYS A 26 2.21 7.33 -4.12
N PHE A 27 1.65 8.26 -3.34
CA PHE A 27 0.77 9.29 -3.87
C PHE A 27 1.43 10.08 -5.01
N ASP A 28 2.68 10.51 -4.83
CA ASP A 28 3.41 11.33 -5.81
C ASP A 28 3.80 10.58 -7.09
N GLU A 29 3.73 9.25 -7.09
CA GLU A 29 3.98 8.43 -8.29
C GLU A 29 2.80 8.44 -9.24
N LEU A 30 1.59 8.64 -8.71
CA LEU A 30 0.34 8.53 -9.47
C LEU A 30 -0.42 9.86 -9.57
N PHE A 31 -0.21 10.77 -8.63
CA PHE A 31 -0.98 11.98 -8.47
C PHE A 31 -0.09 13.19 -8.22
N GLN A 32 -0.54 14.34 -8.69
CA GLN A 32 0.08 15.62 -8.37
C GLN A 32 -0.99 16.56 -7.77
N PRO A 33 -0.69 17.24 -6.66
CA PRO A 33 -1.60 18.23 -6.10
C PRO A 33 -1.84 19.39 -7.08
N SER A 34 -3.12 19.70 -7.32
CA SER A 34 -3.54 20.78 -8.21
C SER A 34 -3.56 22.16 -7.52
N TRP A 35 -3.60 22.21 -6.20
CA TRP A 35 -3.69 23.44 -5.40
C TRP A 35 -3.12 23.24 -3.98
N ALA A 36 -2.80 24.34 -3.29
CA ALA A 36 -2.32 24.39 -1.89
C ALA A 36 -1.23 23.36 -1.58
N GLN A 37 -0.11 23.38 -2.31
CA GLN A 37 0.97 22.39 -2.16
C GLN A 37 1.62 22.40 -0.78
N ASP A 38 1.59 23.53 -0.10
CA ASP A 38 2.04 23.73 1.28
C ASP A 38 1.13 23.05 2.32
N HIS A 39 -0.07 22.62 1.94
CA HIS A 39 -0.97 21.83 2.80
C HIS A 39 -0.72 20.32 2.73
N PHE A 40 0.19 19.86 1.85
CA PHE A 40 0.57 18.46 1.71
C PHE A 40 1.84 18.22 2.52
N ALA A 41 1.77 17.33 3.51
CA ALA A 41 2.90 16.94 4.34
C ALA A 41 3.13 15.43 4.28
N HIS A 42 4.32 15.03 3.85
CA HIS A 42 4.71 13.62 3.73
C HIS A 42 5.41 13.13 5.01
N GLU A 43 4.87 12.07 5.60
CA GLU A 43 5.43 11.34 6.73
C GLU A 43 5.74 9.90 6.29
N GLY A 44 6.84 9.73 5.56
CA GLY A 44 7.23 8.44 4.98
C GLY A 44 6.27 8.00 3.86
N GLU A 45 5.43 7.01 4.15
CA GLU A 45 4.37 6.51 3.24
C GLU A 45 3.02 7.22 3.47
N LEU A 46 2.89 7.98 4.57
CA LEU A 46 1.65 8.66 4.94
C LEU A 46 1.64 10.08 4.36
N LEU A 47 0.61 10.40 3.59
CA LEU A 47 0.32 11.77 3.17
C LEU A 47 -0.70 12.40 4.11
N ARG A 48 -0.36 13.54 4.70
CA ARG A 48 -1.28 14.39 5.45
C ARG A 48 -1.68 15.58 4.62
N MET A 49 -2.98 15.88 4.63
CA MET A 49 -3.54 17.06 3.98
C MET A 49 -4.17 17.95 5.05
N LYS A 50 -3.75 19.21 5.10
CA LYS A 50 -4.30 20.21 6.01
C LYS A 50 -5.47 20.92 5.33
N LEU A 51 -6.56 21.10 6.07
CA LEU A 51 -7.66 21.98 5.68
C LEU A 51 -7.75 23.11 6.71
N ASP A 52 -7.52 24.33 6.28
CA ASP A 52 -7.69 25.53 7.08
C ASP A 52 -8.30 26.68 6.25
N SER A 53 -8.39 27.86 6.85
CA SER A 53 -8.98 29.06 6.23
C SER A 53 -8.04 29.76 5.24
N TYR A 54 -6.81 29.28 5.11
CA TYR A 54 -5.79 29.79 4.23
C TYR A 54 -5.64 28.84 3.04
N SER A 55 -4.93 29.28 2.01
CA SER A 55 -4.82 28.59 0.72
C SER A 55 -3.45 28.78 0.12
#